data_AF-K1T8M8-F1
#
_entry.id   AF-K1T8M8-F1
#
_cell.length_a   1.000
_cell.length_b   1.000
_cell.length_c   1.000
_cell.angle_alpha   90.00
_cell.angle_beta   90.00
_cell.angle_gamma   90.00
#
_symmetry.space_group_name_H-M   'P 1'
#
loop_
_entity.id
_entity.type
_entity.pdbx_description
1 polymer ?
#
loop_
_entity_poly.entity_id
_entity_poly.type
_entity_poly.pdbx_seq_one_letter_code
_entity_poly.pdbx_strand_id
1 'polypeptide(L)'
;MTNQVSDSLKNHISELANNPCLFLRNPNVDFSRKRKIDFKTFIGIMMNSGGATMSKELLDFFDFNKNTPSVSAFMQQRSKVLP
;
A
#
# COMPACT_ATOMS: atom_id res chain seq x y z
N MET A 1 20.26 6.85 -15.16
CA MET A 1 19.70 8.11 -14.64
C MET A 1 18.58 7.76 -13.67
N THR A 2 18.80 7.97 -12.38
CA THR A 2 17.76 7.82 -11.36
C THR A 2 16.72 8.93 -11.54
N ASN A 3 15.45 8.56 -11.73
CA ASN A 3 14.36 9.51 -11.85
C ASN A 3 14.10 10.09 -10.45
N GLN A 4 14.64 11.29 -10.18
CA GLN A 4 14.60 11.93 -8.85
C GLN A 4 13.19 12.01 -8.25
N VAL A 5 12.16 12.15 -9.09
CA VAL A 5 10.76 12.17 -8.66
C VAL A 5 10.33 10.80 -8.13
N SER A 6 10.70 9.72 -8.81
CA SER A 6 10.42 8.34 -8.38
C SER A 6 11.11 8.00 -7.06
N ASP A 7 12.36 8.44 -6.89
CA ASP A 7 13.12 8.16 -5.67
C ASP A 7 12.62 8.97 -4.49
N SER A 8 12.24 10.23 -4.70
CA SER A 8 11.56 11.04 -3.68
C SER A 8 10.27 10.37 -3.20
N LEU A 9 9.42 9.90 -4.11
CA LEU A 9 8.18 9.21 -3.74
C LEU A 9 8.45 7.93 -2.92
N LYS A 10 9.43 7.12 -3.33
CA LYS A 10 9.82 5.91 -2.58
C LYS A 10 10.32 6.22 -1.17
N ASN A 11 11.02 7.35 -1.00
CA ASN A 11 11.48 7.80 0.31
C ASN A 11 10.31 8.17 1.20
N HIS A 12 9.37 9.00 0.73
CA HIS A 12 8.16 9.36 1.49
C HIS A 12 7.31 8.14 1.88
N ILE A 13 7.13 7.18 0.95
CA ILE A 13 6.45 5.91 1.25
C ILE A 13 7.17 5.15 2.37
N SER A 14 8.51 5.16 2.36
CA SER A 14 9.32 4.49 3.39
C SER A 14 9.24 5.21 4.74
N GLU A 15 9.21 6.54 4.76
CA GLU A 15 9.03 7.34 5.98
C GLU A 15 7.66 7.09 6.64
N LEU A 16 6.60 7.05 5.83
CA LEU A 16 5.26 6.67 6.30
C LEU A 16 5.27 5.24 6.87
N ALA A 17 5.93 4.32 6.18
CA ALA A 17 6.03 2.93 6.59
C ALA A 17 6.84 2.69 7.87
N ASN A 18 7.71 3.62 8.24
CA ASN A 18 8.44 3.59 9.51
C ASN A 18 7.58 4.05 10.69
N ASN A 19 6.47 4.76 10.44
CA ASN A 19 5.59 5.31 11.47
C ASN A 19 4.12 4.92 11.26
N PRO A 20 3.80 3.62 11.07
CA PRO A 20 2.43 3.20 10.74
C PRO A 20 1.45 3.52 11.88
N CYS A 21 1.90 3.49 13.13
CA CYS A 21 1.06 3.74 14.31
C CYS A 21 0.30 5.08 14.28
N LEU A 22 0.81 6.08 13.55
CA LEU A 22 0.18 7.40 13.40
C LEU A 22 -1.06 7.38 12.49
N PHE A 23 -1.21 6.34 11.66
CA PHE A 23 -2.21 6.28 10.60
C PHE A 23 -3.19 5.11 10.77
N LEU A 24 -3.04 4.31 11.83
CA LEU A 24 -3.80 3.08 12.04
C LEU A 24 -4.88 3.22 13.11
N ARG A 25 -5.99 2.51 12.91
CA ARG A 25 -7.09 2.42 13.88
C ARG A 25 -6.67 1.66 15.13
N ASN A 26 -5.92 0.55 14.98
CA ASN A 26 -5.38 -0.22 16.10
C ASN A 26 -3.86 -0.38 15.95
N PRO A 27 -3.06 0.60 16.40
CA PRO A 27 -1.60 0.65 16.17
C PRO A 27 -0.81 -0.60 16.61
N ASN A 28 -1.29 -1.30 17.63
CA ASN A 28 -0.62 -2.48 18.18
C ASN A 28 -0.91 -3.79 17.41
N VAL A 29 -1.95 -3.80 16.57
CA VAL A 29 -2.48 -5.03 15.95
C VAL A 29 -2.56 -4.91 14.44
N ASP A 30 -2.96 -3.76 13.92
CA ASP A 30 -3.10 -3.55 12.49
C ASP A 30 -1.73 -3.57 11.80
N PHE A 31 -1.66 -4.24 10.64
CA PHE A 31 -0.43 -4.50 9.87
C PHE A 31 0.72 -5.22 10.59
N SER A 32 0.53 -5.70 11.83
CA SER A 32 1.52 -6.49 12.60
C SER A 32 1.87 -7.84 11.96
N ARG A 33 0.94 -8.43 11.19
CA ARG A 33 1.11 -9.75 10.55
C ARG A 33 1.68 -9.59 9.14
N LYS A 34 2.60 -10.48 8.78
CA LYS A 34 3.12 -10.58 7.41
C LYS A 34 2.01 -11.00 6.44
N ARG A 35 1.58 -10.08 5.57
CA ARG A 35 0.60 -10.28 4.50
C ARG A 35 1.19 -9.81 3.17
N LYS A 36 0.54 -10.17 2.05
CA LYS A 36 0.89 -9.68 0.72
C LYS A 36 0.74 -8.15 0.58
N ILE A 37 -0.19 -7.57 1.34
CA ILE A 37 -0.39 -6.12 1.46
C ILE A 37 -0.02 -5.75 2.89
N ASP A 38 1.25 -5.42 3.10
CA ASP A 38 1.69 -4.75 4.33
C ASP A 38 1.39 -3.24 4.23
N PHE A 39 1.76 -2.48 5.27
CA PHE A 39 1.46 -1.04 5.28
C PHE A 39 2.21 -0.28 4.19
N LYS A 40 3.47 -0.64 3.93
CA LYS A 40 4.28 -0.02 2.87
C LYS A 40 3.68 -0.28 1.49
N THR A 41 3.28 -1.53 1.23
CA THR A 41 2.58 -1.93 0.02
C THR A 41 1.24 -1.20 -0.11
N PHE A 42 0.47 -1.10 0.96
CA PHE A 42 -0.81 -0.37 0.96
C PHE A 42 -0.63 1.10 0.54
N ILE A 43 0.32 1.81 1.17
CA ILE A 43 0.62 3.20 0.81
C ILE A 43 1.14 3.29 -0.62
N GLY A 44 1.99 2.35 -1.04
CA GLY A 44 2.46 2.25 -2.42
C GLY A 44 1.31 2.17 -3.42
N ILE A 45 0.33 1.30 -3.19
CA ILE A 45 -0.86 1.18 -4.05
C ILE A 45 -1.64 2.50 -4.08
N MET A 46 -1.88 3.10 -2.90
CA MET A 46 -2.64 4.37 -2.80
C MET A 46 -1.96 5.54 -3.51
N MET A 47 -0.62 5.63 -3.45
CA MET A 47 0.14 6.73 -4.06
C MET A 47 0.34 6.55 -5.57
N ASN A 48 0.26 5.33 -6.09
CA ASN A 48 0.40 5.04 -7.52
C ASN A 48 -0.94 4.94 -8.26
N SER A 49 -2.07 4.95 -7.55
CA SER A 49 -3.38 4.82 -8.20
C SER A 49 -3.69 6.01 -9.11
N GLY A 50 -3.97 5.71 -10.38
CA GLY A 50 -4.22 6.68 -11.45
C GLY A 50 -5.70 6.91 -11.76
N GLY A 51 -6.62 6.51 -10.87
CA GLY A 51 -8.06 6.66 -11.05
C GLY A 51 -8.75 5.54 -11.83
N ALA A 52 -8.05 4.41 -12.04
CA ALA A 52 -8.67 3.22 -12.62
C ALA A 52 -9.46 2.42 -11.57
N THR A 53 -10.10 1.33 -12.01
CA THR A 53 -10.72 0.38 -11.06
C THR A 53 -9.66 -0.23 -10.14
N MET A 54 -9.98 -0.46 -8.87
CA MET A 54 -9.05 -1.09 -7.92
C MET A 54 -8.49 -2.44 -8.38
N SER A 55 -9.25 -3.23 -9.14
CA SER A 55 -8.76 -4.49 -9.72
C SER A 55 -7.59 -4.25 -10.68
N LYS A 56 -7.70 -3.22 -11.53
CA LYS A 56 -6.65 -2.85 -12.47
C LYS A 56 -5.42 -2.31 -11.74
N GLU A 57 -5.62 -1.42 -10.78
CA GLU A 57 -4.53 -0.84 -9.98
C GLU A 57 -3.72 -1.93 -9.25
N LEU A 58 -4.41 -2.94 -8.69
CA LEU A 58 -3.74 -4.08 -8.07
C LEU A 58 -2.97 -4.93 -9.08
N LEU A 59 -3.54 -5.20 -10.25
CA LEU A 59 -2.83 -5.96 -11.30
C LEU A 59 -1.59 -5.22 -11.78
N ASP A 60 -1.70 -3.93 -12.06
CA ASP A 60 -0.59 -3.10 -12.51
C ASP A 60 0.50 -3.01 -11.43
N PHE A 61 0.12 -2.80 -10.16
CA PHE A 61 1.07 -2.73 -9.04
C PHE A 61 1.84 -4.04 -8.80
N PHE A 62 1.15 -5.18 -8.94
CA PHE A 62 1.75 -6.51 -8.73
C PHE A 62 2.27 -7.16 -10.02
N ASP A 63 2.43 -6.39 -11.10
CA ASP A 63 2.96 -6.85 -12.40
C ASP A 63 2.22 -8.09 -12.92
N PHE A 64 0.88 -8.06 -12.84
CA PHE A 64 -0.03 -9.12 -13.26
C PHE A 64 0.30 -10.50 -12.67
N ASN A 65 0.99 -10.54 -11.52
CA ASN A 65 1.40 -11.79 -10.90
C ASN A 65 0.16 -12.60 -10.51
N LYS A 66 0.18 -13.93 -10.74
CA LYS A 66 -0.91 -14.84 -10.31
C LYS A 66 -1.23 -14.77 -8.81
N ASN A 67 -0.29 -14.28 -8.00
CA ASN A 67 -0.45 -14.10 -6.56
C ASN A 67 -1.03 -12.72 -6.18
N THR A 68 -1.43 -11.90 -7.15
CA THR A 68 -2.05 -10.59 -6.91
C THR A 68 -3.22 -10.72 -5.92
N PRO A 69 -3.24 -9.93 -4.84
CA PRO A 69 -4.35 -9.93 -3.89
C PRO A 69 -5.67 -9.50 -4.52
N SER A 70 -6.79 -9.95 -3.96
CA SER A 70 -8.12 -9.50 -4.38
C SER A 70 -8.39 -8.06 -3.91
N VAL A 71 -9.34 -7.39 -4.58
CA VAL A 71 -9.89 -6.10 -4.13
C VAL A 71 -10.42 -6.18 -2.70
N SER A 72 -11.09 -7.28 -2.33
CA SER A 72 -11.58 -7.49 -0.97
C SER A 72 -10.45 -7.55 0.07
N ALA A 73 -9.33 -8.20 -0.25
CA ALA A 73 -8.16 -8.23 0.63
C ALA A 73 -7.55 -6.84 0.82
N PHE A 74 -7.53 -6.02 -0.24
CA PHE A 74 -7.12 -4.63 -0.17
C PHE A 74 -8.09 -3.78 0.67
N MET A 75 -9.40 -3.90 0.47
CA MET A 75 -10.41 -3.19 1.27
C MET A 75 -10.31 -3.53 2.77
N GLN A 76 -10.00 -4.79 3.11
CA GLN A 76 -9.72 -5.20 4.49
C GLN A 76 -8.44 -4.58 5.08
N GLN A 77 -7.45 -4.22 4.26
CA GLN A 77 -6.31 -3.42 4.74
C GLN A 77 -6.69 -1.94 4.84
N ARG A 78 -7.43 -1.40 3.86
CA ARG A 78 -7.92 -0.02 3.88
C ARG A 78 -8.76 0.30 5.11
N SER A 79 -9.57 -0.67 5.58
CA SER A 79 -10.38 -0.52 6.79
C SER A 79 -9.60 -0.46 8.10
N LYS A 80 -8.27 -0.59 8.06
CA LYS A 80 -7.40 -0.46 9.24
C LYS A 80 -6.76 0.91 9.35
N VAL A 81 -6.83 1.69 8.28
CA VAL A 81 -6.26 3.04 8.22
C VAL A 81 -7.33 4.06 8.64
N LEU A 82 -6.90 5.10 9.35
CA LEU A 82 -7.76 6.21 9.77
C LEU A 82 -8.42 6.89 8.56
N PRO A 83 -9.59 7.55 8.75
CA PRO A 83 -10.30 8.28 7.69
C PRO A 83 -9.43 9.34 7.01
#